data_AF-A0A7S6MT59-F1
#
_entry.id   AF-A0A7S6MT59-F1
#
_cell.length_a   1.000
_cell.length_b   1.000
_cell.length_c   1.000
_cell.angle_alpha   90.00
_cell.angle_beta   90.00
_cell.angle_gamma   90.00
#
_symmetry.space_group_name_H-M   'P 1'
#
loop_
_entity.id
_entity.type
_entity.pdbx_description
1 polymer ?
#
loop_
_entity_poly.entity_id
_entity_poly.type
_entity_poly.pdbx_seq_one_letter_code
_entity_poly.pdbx_strand_id
1 'polypeptide(L)'
;MKKGRAGDESVWWSNTRHMLKAYIKHIEMLKHGCNEDDPAYIFCKEKGVVRVEIELKRRLLSDLDMVDIKNISDEKLIAIFHEQTEIFNTVDRSDEPDILDAIPIKSRVHAAAWMAGQDLRQFMSRATFFRHAKILRDYGIDISEPRNVETFPVKVRIVEMKPLSMPDWYSLEDEKPHLKAVGE
;
A
#
# COMPACT_ATOMS: atom_id res chain seq x y z
N MET A 1 -12.10 -0.37 -2.46
CA MET A 1 -11.06 -0.78 -3.42
C MET A 1 -11.69 -1.63 -4.49
N LYS A 2 -11.61 -1.24 -5.77
CA LYS A 2 -12.14 -2.05 -6.88
C LYS A 2 -10.96 -2.65 -7.63
N LYS A 3 -11.07 -3.92 -8.04
CA LYS A 3 -10.13 -4.51 -9.00
C LYS A 3 -10.25 -3.73 -10.31
N GLY A 4 -9.12 -3.33 -10.89
CA GLY A 4 -9.12 -2.60 -12.15
C GLY A 4 -9.53 -3.49 -13.31
N ARG A 5 -9.76 -2.89 -14.50
CA ARG A 5 -10.07 -3.64 -15.73
C ARG A 5 -9.01 -4.69 -16.09
N ALA A 6 -7.77 -4.50 -15.63
CA ALA A 6 -6.67 -5.42 -15.85
C ALA A 6 -6.67 -6.63 -14.90
N GLY A 7 -7.66 -6.79 -14.02
CA GLY A 7 -7.74 -7.92 -13.08
C GLY A 7 -6.94 -7.68 -11.80
N ASP A 8 -6.43 -8.75 -11.20
CA ASP A 8 -5.77 -8.77 -9.88
C ASP A 8 -4.44 -7.99 -9.84
N GLU A 9 -3.94 -7.56 -11.00
CA GLU A 9 -2.67 -6.86 -11.20
C GLU A 9 -2.81 -5.33 -11.15
N SER A 10 -4.03 -4.84 -10.88
CA SER A 10 -4.34 -3.41 -10.84
C SER A 10 -5.35 -3.08 -9.76
N VAL A 11 -5.12 -1.97 -9.08
CA VAL A 11 -5.95 -1.49 -7.98
C VAL A 11 -6.31 -0.04 -8.21
N TRP A 12 -7.60 0.27 -8.15
CA TRP A 12 -8.10 1.63 -8.38
C TRP A 12 -8.85 2.15 -7.15
N TRP A 13 -8.59 3.41 -6.83
CA TRP A 13 -9.31 4.21 -5.85
C TRP A 13 -9.91 5.39 -6.60
N SER A 14 -11.24 5.54 -6.56
CA SER A 14 -11.89 6.65 -7.25
C SER A 14 -12.93 7.29 -6.36
N ASN A 15 -12.97 8.61 -6.40
CA ASN A 15 -14.05 9.42 -5.83
C ASN A 15 -14.57 10.38 -6.91
N THR A 16 -15.37 11.37 -6.52
CA THR A 16 -15.95 12.35 -7.46
C THR A 16 -14.93 13.35 -8.01
N ARG A 17 -13.75 13.49 -7.40
CA ARG A 17 -12.72 14.49 -7.71
C ARG A 17 -11.49 13.94 -8.42
N HIS A 18 -11.06 12.73 -8.13
CA HIS A 18 -9.91 12.09 -8.77
C HIS A 18 -10.08 10.57 -8.85
N MET A 19 -9.22 9.94 -9.64
CA MET A 19 -9.01 8.49 -9.64
C MET A 19 -7.52 8.21 -9.53
N LEU A 20 -7.16 7.41 -8.55
CA LEU A 20 -5.81 6.91 -8.36
C LEU A 20 -5.76 5.45 -8.83
N LYS A 21 -4.75 5.10 -9.60
CA LYS A 21 -4.54 3.75 -10.13
C LYS A 21 -3.11 3.31 -9.81
N ALA A 22 -2.98 2.09 -9.29
CA ALA A 22 -1.69 1.40 -9.19
C ALA A 22 -1.76 0.12 -10.00
N TYR A 23 -0.76 -0.14 -10.84
CA TYR A 23 -0.72 -1.35 -11.67
C TYR A 23 0.70 -1.79 -12.00
N ILE A 24 0.86 -3.10 -12.23
CA ILE A 24 2.13 -3.69 -12.66
C ILE A 24 2.38 -3.31 -14.13
N LYS A 25 3.44 -2.54 -14.40
CA LYS A 25 3.61 -1.87 -15.69
C LYS A 25 3.87 -2.85 -16.84
N HIS A 26 4.72 -3.86 -16.65
CA HIS A 26 5.04 -4.79 -17.74
C HIS A 26 3.82 -5.61 -18.20
N ILE A 27 2.90 -5.95 -17.28
CA ILE A 27 1.68 -6.69 -17.64
C ILE A 27 0.71 -5.78 -18.41
N GLU A 28 0.61 -4.52 -18.00
CA GLU A 28 -0.15 -3.52 -18.75
C GLU A 28 0.43 -3.32 -20.16
N MET A 29 1.76 -3.28 -20.32
CA MET A 29 2.41 -3.14 -21.62
C MET A 29 2.03 -4.26 -22.60
N LEU A 30 2.01 -5.52 -22.14
CA LEU A 30 1.55 -6.65 -22.97
C LEU A 30 0.09 -6.50 -23.41
N LYS A 31 -0.79 -6.08 -22.49
CA LYS A 31 -2.21 -5.86 -22.79
C LYS A 31 -2.43 -4.75 -23.81
N HIS A 32 -1.50 -3.80 -23.90
CA HIS A 32 -1.50 -2.72 -24.89
C HIS A 32 -0.68 -3.03 -26.16
N GLY A 33 -0.24 -4.28 -26.35
CA GLY A 33 0.38 -4.75 -27.58
C GLY A 33 1.90 -4.54 -27.67
N CYS A 34 2.57 -4.31 -26.53
CA CYS A 34 4.03 -4.34 -26.48
C CYS A 34 4.56 -5.77 -26.64
N ASN A 35 5.68 -5.93 -27.34
CA ASN A 35 6.33 -7.22 -27.54
C ASN A 35 7.12 -7.65 -26.29
N GLU A 36 7.21 -8.96 -26.05
CA GLU A 36 7.99 -9.49 -24.92
C GLU A 36 9.51 -9.27 -25.08
N ASP A 37 9.97 -9.04 -26.32
CA ASP A 37 11.38 -8.76 -26.62
C ASP A 37 11.73 -7.26 -26.49
N ASP A 38 10.76 -6.40 -26.17
CA ASP A 38 11.00 -4.97 -26.00
C ASP A 38 11.89 -4.72 -24.76
N PRO A 39 13.02 -4.00 -24.89
CA PRO A 39 13.92 -3.71 -23.78
C PRO A 39 13.21 -3.06 -22.57
N ALA A 40 12.20 -2.20 -22.80
CA ALA A 40 11.42 -1.57 -21.74
C ALA A 40 10.48 -2.54 -21.05
N TYR A 41 9.92 -3.51 -21.77
CA TYR A 41 9.12 -4.56 -21.15
C TYR A 41 9.99 -5.45 -20.25
N ILE A 42 11.13 -5.92 -20.76
CA ILE A 42 12.07 -6.77 -20.02
C ILE A 42 12.54 -6.05 -18.75
N PHE A 43 12.96 -4.79 -18.88
CA PHE A 43 13.37 -3.97 -17.74
C PHE A 43 12.26 -3.82 -16.69
N CYS A 44 11.02 -3.51 -17.11
CA CYS A 44 9.88 -3.37 -16.20
C CYS A 44 9.52 -4.68 -15.49
N LYS A 45 9.70 -5.82 -16.17
CA LYS A 45 9.46 -7.16 -15.62
C LYS A 45 10.52 -7.55 -14.59
N GLU A 46 11.79 -7.36 -14.91
CA GLU A 46 12.91 -7.71 -14.02
C GLU A 46 12.96 -6.84 -12.76
N LYS A 47 12.74 -5.52 -12.90
CA LYS A 47 12.75 -4.60 -11.76
C LYS A 47 11.45 -4.61 -10.95
N GLY A 48 10.40 -5.28 -11.43
CA GLY A 48 9.09 -5.31 -10.77
C GLY A 48 8.43 -3.94 -10.71
N VAL A 49 8.43 -3.20 -11.83
CA VAL A 49 7.96 -1.82 -11.88
C VAL A 49 6.44 -1.75 -11.66
N VAL A 50 6.04 -0.94 -10.69
CA VAL A 50 4.65 -0.55 -10.43
C VAL A 50 4.49 0.91 -10.82
N ARG A 51 3.45 1.22 -11.60
CA ARG A 51 3.09 2.59 -11.93
C ARG A 51 1.96 3.06 -11.04
N VAL A 52 2.12 4.25 -10.47
CA VAL A 52 1.08 4.99 -9.75
C VAL A 52 0.66 6.17 -10.61
N GLU A 53 -0.63 6.28 -10.89
CA GLU A 53 -1.21 7.27 -11.79
C GLU A 53 -2.39 7.96 -11.10
N ILE A 54 -2.52 9.27 -11.30
CA ILE A 54 -3.64 10.06 -10.82
C ILE A 54 -4.33 10.72 -11.99
N GLU A 55 -5.63 10.48 -12.13
CA GLU A 55 -6.52 11.18 -13.02
C GLU A 55 -7.30 12.24 -12.23
N LEU A 56 -7.10 13.51 -12.57
CA LEU A 56 -7.87 14.62 -12.00
C LEU A 56 -9.18 14.77 -12.77
N LYS A 57 -10.31 14.77 -12.06
CA LYS A 57 -11.64 14.97 -12.68
C LYS A 57 -11.95 16.46 -12.75
N ARG A 58 -12.90 16.82 -13.63
CA ARG A 58 -13.30 18.20 -13.95
C ARG A 58 -13.47 19.11 -12.73
N ARG A 59 -14.11 18.62 -11.66
CA ARG A 59 -14.33 19.42 -10.45
C ARG A 59 -13.00 19.86 -9.81
N LEU A 60 -12.09 18.91 -9.58
CA LEU A 60 -10.79 19.20 -9.00
C LEU A 60 -9.93 20.08 -9.92
N LEU A 61 -9.96 19.81 -11.23
CA LEU A 61 -9.29 20.69 -12.21
C LEU A 61 -9.82 22.12 -12.18
N SER A 62 -11.14 22.31 -11.99
CA SER A 62 -11.74 23.64 -11.89
C SER A 62 -11.33 24.35 -10.60
N ASP A 63 -11.31 23.61 -9.49
CA ASP A 63 -10.92 24.15 -8.18
C ASP A 63 -9.43 24.56 -8.13
N LEU A 64 -8.58 23.90 -8.93
CA LEU A 64 -7.14 24.16 -9.04
C LEU A 64 -6.77 25.13 -10.17
N ASP A 65 -7.75 25.66 -10.91
CA ASP A 65 -7.55 26.49 -12.11
C ASP A 65 -6.68 25.81 -13.18
N MET A 66 -6.90 24.51 -13.41
CA MET A 66 -6.13 23.66 -14.34
C MET A 66 -7.01 23.10 -15.47
N VAL A 67 -8.14 23.73 -15.76
CA VAL A 67 -9.01 23.35 -16.88
C VAL A 67 -8.34 23.68 -18.21
N ASP A 68 -7.65 24.81 -18.28
CA ASP A 68 -6.89 25.22 -19.45
C ASP A 68 -5.43 24.75 -19.34
N ILE A 69 -4.90 24.18 -20.43
CA ILE A 69 -3.52 23.67 -20.50
C ILE A 69 -2.48 24.74 -20.13
N LYS A 70 -2.73 26.00 -20.51
CA LYS A 70 -1.83 27.14 -20.19
C LYS A 70 -1.61 27.37 -18.69
N ASN A 71 -2.53 26.91 -17.84
CA ASN A 71 -2.45 27.10 -16.39
C ASN A 71 -1.85 25.88 -15.67
N ILE A 72 -1.55 24.82 -16.42
CA ILE A 72 -0.88 23.61 -15.94
C ILE A 72 0.62 23.86 -15.99
N SER A 73 1.29 23.67 -14.85
CA SER A 73 2.75 23.69 -14.76
C SER A 73 3.25 22.41 -14.08
N ASP A 74 4.50 22.05 -14.34
CA ASP A 74 5.12 20.85 -13.78
C ASP A 74 5.15 20.92 -12.24
N GLU A 75 5.40 22.11 -11.66
CA GLU A 75 5.41 22.29 -10.20
C GLU A 75 4.05 21.98 -9.58
N LYS A 76 2.95 22.41 -10.22
CA LYS A 76 1.59 22.11 -9.76
C LYS A 76 1.31 20.61 -9.86
N LEU A 77 1.68 19.98 -10.97
CA LEU A 77 1.46 18.54 -11.18
C LEU A 77 2.22 17.71 -10.16
N ILE A 78 3.49 18.04 -9.90
CA ILE A 78 4.33 17.40 -8.89
C ILE A 78 3.71 17.57 -7.50
N ALA A 79 3.30 18.79 -7.14
CA ALA A 79 2.69 19.06 -5.84
C ALA A 79 1.41 18.24 -5.63
N ILE A 80 0.50 18.23 -6.62
CA ILE A 80 -0.75 17.46 -6.55
C ILE A 80 -0.46 15.97 -6.49
N PHE A 81 0.50 15.48 -7.28
CA PHE A 81 0.87 14.07 -7.26
C PHE A 81 1.32 13.66 -5.85
N HIS A 82 2.22 14.42 -5.23
CA HIS A 82 2.68 14.13 -3.86
C HIS A 82 1.56 14.21 -2.83
N GLU A 83 0.71 15.24 -2.89
CA GLU A 83 -0.43 15.40 -1.98
C GLU A 83 -1.39 14.20 -2.07
N GLN A 84 -1.76 13.80 -3.29
CA GLN A 84 -2.73 12.72 -3.49
C GLN A 84 -2.11 11.31 -3.30
N THR A 85 -0.79 11.17 -3.39
CA THR A 85 -0.08 9.89 -3.13
C THR A 85 0.43 9.75 -1.70
N GLU A 86 0.28 10.76 -0.84
CA GLU A 86 0.74 10.74 0.55
C GLU A 86 0.25 9.50 1.31
N ILE A 87 -0.98 9.06 1.05
CA ILE A 87 -1.60 7.88 1.65
C ILE A 87 -0.74 6.61 1.47
N PHE A 88 0.05 6.50 0.40
CA PHE A 88 0.98 5.39 0.22
C PHE A 88 2.22 5.47 1.10
N ASN A 89 2.61 6.67 1.49
CA ASN A 89 3.72 6.90 2.43
C ASN A 89 3.26 6.70 3.88
N THR A 90 1.98 6.94 4.17
CA THR A 90 1.38 6.76 5.51
C THR A 90 1.11 5.29 5.89
N VAL A 91 1.51 4.32 5.05
CA VAL A 91 1.37 2.88 5.36
C VAL A 91 2.51 2.38 6.25
N ASP A 92 3.08 3.25 7.08
CA ASP A 92 3.80 2.80 8.27
C ASP A 92 2.76 2.55 9.37
N ARG A 93 2.09 1.39 9.30
CA ARG A 93 1.21 0.92 10.41
C ARG A 93 2.03 0.37 11.59
N SER A 94 3.25 0.87 11.78
CA SER A 94 4.03 0.62 13.00
C SER A 94 3.55 1.49 14.18
N ASP A 95 2.79 2.55 13.90
CA ASP A 95 2.32 3.52 14.91
C ASP A 95 0.91 3.27 15.47
N GLU A 96 0.22 2.20 15.05
CA GLU A 96 -1.01 1.80 15.74
C GLU A 96 -0.58 1.32 17.13
N PRO A 97 -0.96 2.01 18.24
CA PRO A 97 -0.49 1.63 19.55
C PRO A 97 -0.93 0.20 19.79
N ASP A 98 0.05 -0.71 19.87
CA ASP A 98 -0.21 -2.09 20.16
C ASP A 98 -1.06 -2.10 21.43
N ILE A 99 -2.15 -2.87 21.48
CA ILE A 99 -2.97 -2.99 22.69
C ILE A 99 -2.06 -3.33 23.89
N LEU A 100 -0.94 -3.99 23.61
CA LEU A 100 0.14 -4.29 24.54
C LEU A 100 0.85 -3.06 25.14
N ASP A 101 0.94 -1.94 24.43
CA ASP A 101 1.62 -0.73 24.92
C ASP A 101 0.85 -0.01 26.03
N ALA A 102 -0.48 -0.10 26.01
CA ALA A 102 -1.33 0.40 27.10
C ALA A 102 -1.22 -0.45 28.38
N ILE A 103 -0.77 -1.70 28.27
CA ILE A 103 -0.69 -2.67 29.38
C ILE A 103 0.60 -2.44 30.20
N PRO A 104 0.56 -2.55 31.53
CA PRO A 104 1.75 -2.47 32.37
C PRO A 104 2.79 -3.51 31.94
N ILE A 105 4.07 -3.11 31.89
CA ILE A 105 5.20 -3.92 31.41
C ILE A 105 5.19 -5.35 31.99
N LYS A 106 4.87 -5.49 33.29
CA LYS A 106 4.84 -6.80 33.98
C LYS A 106 3.73 -7.73 33.50
N SER A 107 2.64 -7.20 32.94
CA SER A 107 1.51 -7.97 32.42
C SER A 107 1.54 -8.09 30.89
N ARG A 108 2.30 -7.24 30.20
CA ARG A 108 2.41 -7.20 28.74
C ARG A 108 2.83 -8.53 28.12
N VAL A 109 3.86 -9.16 28.68
CA VAL A 109 4.36 -10.45 28.18
C VAL A 109 3.31 -11.57 28.30
N HIS A 110 2.49 -11.53 29.36
CA HIS A 110 1.43 -12.50 29.58
C HIS A 110 0.25 -12.27 28.63
N ALA A 111 -0.10 -11.01 28.36
CA ALA A 111 -1.09 -10.67 27.35
C ALA A 111 -0.66 -11.14 25.96
N ALA A 112 0.59 -10.89 25.56
CA ALA A 112 1.13 -11.32 24.27
C ALA A 112 1.09 -12.86 24.12
N ALA A 113 1.50 -13.60 25.15
CA ALA A 113 1.46 -15.06 25.13
C ALA A 113 0.03 -15.60 25.02
N TRP A 114 -0.93 -15.05 25.75
CA TRP A 114 -2.35 -15.45 25.63
C TRP A 114 -2.95 -15.07 24.26
N MET A 115 -2.61 -13.90 23.72
CA MET A 115 -3.01 -13.50 22.36
C MET A 115 -2.47 -14.46 21.28
N ALA A 116 -1.27 -15.01 21.49
CA ALA A 116 -0.66 -16.05 20.65
C ALA A 116 -1.26 -17.47 20.87
N GLY A 117 -2.32 -17.60 21.66
CA GLY A 117 -3.02 -18.87 21.90
C GLY A 117 -2.38 -19.76 22.96
N GLN A 118 -1.40 -19.28 23.73
CA GLN A 118 -0.77 -20.07 24.78
C GLN A 118 -1.67 -20.17 26.03
N ASP A 119 -1.76 -21.36 26.61
CA ASP A 119 -2.40 -21.57 27.91
C ASP A 119 -1.45 -21.16 29.04
N LEU A 120 -1.68 -19.97 29.59
CA LEU A 120 -0.87 -19.42 30.67
C LEU A 120 -0.84 -20.30 31.92
N ARG A 121 -1.86 -21.13 32.18
CA ARG A 121 -1.92 -22.00 33.37
C ARG A 121 -0.80 -23.05 33.39
N GLN A 122 -0.23 -23.36 32.22
CA GLN A 122 0.87 -24.32 32.09
C GLN A 122 2.23 -23.72 32.52
N PHE A 123 2.36 -22.40 32.48
CA PHE A 123 3.64 -21.71 32.65
C PHE A 123 3.72 -20.81 33.89
N MET A 124 2.64 -20.67 34.66
CA MET A 124 2.63 -19.84 35.88
C MET A 124 1.86 -20.46 37.04
N SER A 125 2.26 -20.08 38.25
CA SER A 125 1.54 -20.50 39.46
C SER A 125 0.14 -19.87 39.53
N ARG A 126 -0.78 -20.54 40.22
CA ARG A 126 -2.17 -20.08 40.40
C ARG A 126 -2.26 -18.64 40.93
N ALA A 127 -1.41 -18.28 41.90
CA ALA A 127 -1.40 -16.93 42.47
C ALA A 127 -0.97 -15.86 41.45
N THR A 128 0.07 -16.15 40.67
CA THR A 128 0.56 -15.27 39.61
C THR A 128 -0.50 -15.10 38.51
N PHE A 129 -1.18 -16.19 38.14
CA PHE A 129 -2.26 -16.18 37.15
C PHE A 129 -3.36 -15.18 37.52
N PHE A 130 -3.96 -15.31 38.71
CA PHE A 130 -5.06 -14.43 39.11
C PHE A 130 -4.62 -12.96 39.29
N ARG A 131 -3.37 -12.72 39.67
CA ARG A 131 -2.81 -11.36 39.74
C ARG A 131 -2.80 -10.69 38.36
N HIS A 132 -2.30 -11.37 37.33
CA HIS A 132 -2.26 -10.82 35.98
C HIS A 132 -3.64 -10.81 35.32
N ALA A 133 -4.49 -11.81 35.57
CA ALA A 133 -5.87 -11.84 35.08
C ALA A 133 -6.68 -10.64 35.55
N LYS A 134 -6.49 -10.21 36.81
CA LYS A 134 -7.14 -8.99 37.33
C LYS A 134 -6.71 -7.75 36.56
N ILE A 135 -5.40 -7.57 36.38
CA ILE A 135 -4.83 -6.40 35.68
C ILE A 135 -5.30 -6.38 34.22
N LEU A 136 -5.23 -7.52 33.52
CA LEU A 136 -5.56 -7.61 32.10
C LEU A 136 -7.07 -7.42 31.82
N ARG A 137 -7.93 -7.75 32.79
CA ARG A 137 -9.38 -7.51 32.68
C ARG A 137 -9.71 -6.02 32.58
N ASP A 138 -8.93 -5.15 33.23
CA ASP A 138 -9.10 -3.69 33.13
C ASP A 138 -8.84 -3.18 31.70
N TYR A 139 -8.12 -3.96 30.88
CA TYR A 139 -7.86 -3.71 29.46
C TYR A 139 -8.74 -4.55 28.52
N GLY A 140 -9.78 -5.21 29.04
CA GLY A 140 -10.70 -6.04 28.25
C GLY A 140 -10.14 -7.40 27.83
N ILE A 141 -9.04 -7.86 28.44
CA ILE A 141 -8.41 -9.14 28.12
C ILE A 141 -8.74 -10.15 29.23
N ASP A 142 -9.47 -11.21 28.89
CA ASP A 142 -9.76 -12.31 29.81
C ASP A 142 -8.89 -13.54 29.52
N ILE A 143 -7.79 -13.67 30.26
CA ILE A 143 -6.87 -14.80 30.14
C ILE A 143 -7.38 -16.10 30.78
N SER A 144 -8.56 -16.08 31.40
CA SER A 144 -9.16 -17.27 32.03
C SER A 144 -9.88 -18.18 31.05
N GLU A 145 -10.30 -17.62 29.93
CA GLU A 145 -10.82 -18.37 28.80
C GLU A 145 -9.66 -18.77 27.87
N PRO A 146 -9.56 -20.06 27.49
CA PRO A 146 -8.57 -20.50 26.53
C PRO A 146 -8.87 -19.89 25.16
N ARG A 147 -7.87 -19.27 24.55
CA ARG A 147 -8.01 -18.66 23.23
C ARG A 147 -7.76 -19.74 22.17
N ASN A 148 -8.82 -20.18 21.49
CA ASN A 148 -8.70 -21.14 20.38
C ASN A 148 -8.24 -20.42 19.10
N VAL A 149 -6.97 -20.03 19.05
CA VAL A 149 -6.36 -19.41 17.87
C VAL A 149 -5.38 -20.39 17.26
N GLU A 150 -5.61 -20.78 16.01
CA GLU A 150 -4.56 -21.42 15.21
C GLU A 150 -3.62 -20.33 14.72
N THR A 151 -2.35 -20.37 15.15
CA THR A 151 -1.33 -19.46 14.65
C THR A 151 -1.02 -19.83 13.19
N PHE A 152 -1.57 -19.07 12.25
CA PHE A 152 -1.14 -19.15 10.86
C PHE A 152 0.21 -18.44 10.73
N PRO A 153 1.31 -19.11 10.36
CA PRO A 153 2.59 -18.44 10.14
C PRO A 153 2.48 -17.57 8.88
N VAL A 154 2.08 -16.31 9.05
CA VAL A 154 2.06 -15.33 7.97
C VAL A 154 3.52 -14.98 7.67
N LYS A 155 4.03 -15.46 6.52
CA LYS A 155 5.29 -14.95 5.98
C LYS A 155 5.03 -13.55 5.44
N VAL A 156 5.32 -12.54 6.24
CA VAL A 156 5.29 -11.15 5.80
C VAL A 156 6.52 -10.92 4.92
N ARG A 157 6.32 -10.75 3.61
CA ARG A 157 7.37 -10.28 2.71
C ARG A 157 7.29 -8.76 2.66
N ILE A 158 8.25 -8.10 3.29
CA ILE A 158 8.39 -6.65 3.20
C ILE A 158 8.88 -6.32 1.79
N VAL A 159 8.13 -5.51 1.06
CA VAL A 159 8.50 -5.01 -0.26
C VAL A 159 8.90 -3.56 -0.09
N GLU A 160 10.17 -3.25 -0.32
CA GLU A 160 10.65 -1.87 -0.33
C GLU A 160 10.36 -1.26 -1.70
N MET A 161 9.60 -0.17 -1.75
CA MET A 161 9.32 0.58 -2.97
C MET A 161 10.23 1.80 -3.05
N LYS A 162 10.84 2.04 -4.21
CA LYS A 162 11.68 3.21 -4.48
C LYS A 162 11.21 3.91 -5.75
N PRO A 163 11.27 5.25 -5.82
CA PRO A 163 11.08 5.96 -7.08
C PRO A 163 11.99 5.39 -8.17
N LEU A 164 11.42 5.12 -9.35
CA LEU A 164 12.17 4.58 -10.48
C LEU A 164 12.84 5.74 -11.24
N SER A 165 14.15 5.70 -11.38
CA SER A 165 14.90 6.57 -12.29
C SER A 165 14.85 6.05 -13.72
N MET A 166 14.82 6.95 -14.70
CA MET A 166 14.91 6.60 -16.11
C MET A 166 16.24 5.88 -16.39
N PRO A 167 16.24 4.70 -17.04
CA PRO A 167 17.48 4.02 -17.44
C PRO A 167 18.24 4.80 -18.52
N ASP A 168 19.58 4.71 -18.52
CA ASP A 168 20.44 5.46 -19.46
C ASP A 168 20.15 5.17 -20.94
N TRP A 169 19.65 3.97 -21.25
CA TRP A 169 19.32 3.55 -22.61
C TRP A 169 17.90 3.96 -23.05
N TYR A 170 17.05 4.42 -22.13
CA TYR A 170 15.68 4.81 -22.43
C TYR A 170 15.60 6.31 -22.73
N SER A 171 14.95 6.68 -23.83
CA SER A 171 14.70 8.07 -24.21
C SER A 171 13.23 8.32 -24.44
N LEU A 172 12.75 9.51 -24.08
CA LEU A 172 11.40 10.00 -24.40
C LEU A 172 11.34 10.62 -25.80
N GLU A 173 12.50 10.91 -26.39
CA GLU A 173 12.59 11.42 -27.74
C GLU A 173 12.50 10.25 -28.70
N ASP A 174 11.41 10.16 -29.46
CA ASP A 174 11.38 9.29 -30.62
C ASP A 174 12.41 9.81 -31.63
N GLU A 175 13.39 9.00 -32.02
CA GLU A 175 14.34 9.35 -33.09
C GLU A 175 13.61 9.67 -34.43
N LYS A 176 12.33 9.28 -34.54
CA LYS A 176 11.44 9.63 -35.65
C LYS A 176 10.07 10.04 -35.11
N PRO A 177 9.63 11.30 -35.28
CA PRO A 177 8.29 11.71 -34.86
C PRO A 177 7.24 11.00 -35.70
N HIS A 178 6.63 9.97 -35.13
CA HIS A 178 5.46 9.31 -35.72
C HIS A 178 4.21 10.10 -35.33
N LEU A 179 3.88 11.13 -36.11
CA LEU A 179 2.58 11.79 -36.00
C LEU A 179 1.49 10.77 -36.35
N LYS A 180 0.85 10.18 -35.34
CA LYS A 180 -0.44 9.50 -35.51
C LYS A 180 -1.51 10.58 -35.65
N ALA A 181 -1.97 10.82 -36.88
CA ALA A 181 -3.21 11.54 -37.09
C ALA A 181 -4.35 10.75 -36.43
N VAL A 182 -4.91 11.28 -35.35
CA VAL A 182 -6.17 10.81 -34.78
C VAL A 182 -7.25 11.48 -35.61
N GLY A 183 -7.87 10.74 -36.53
CA GLY A 183 -8.87 11.23 -37.47
C GLY A 183 -10.14 11.76 -36.79
N GLU A 184 -10.86 12.58 -37.55
CA GLU A 184 -12.11 13.32 -37.24
C GLU A 184 -13.21 12.51 -36.53
#